data_AF-A0A369RMM9-F1
#
_entry.id   AF-A0A369RMM9-F1
#
_cell.length_a   1.000
_cell.length_b   1.000
_cell.length_c   1.000
_cell.angle_alpha   90.00
_cell.angle_beta   90.00
_cell.angle_gamma   90.00
#
_symmetry.space_group_name_H-M   'P 1'
#
loop_
_entity.id
_entity.type
_entity.pdbx_description
1 polymer ?
#
loop_
_entity_poly.entity_id
_entity_poly.type
_entity_poly.pdbx_seq_one_letter_code
_entity_poly.pdbx_strand_id
1 'polypeptide(L)'
;MDRNNMGNQGYVTLITLTPNLIDLFLSENNISEICPKFLSSTAFSKIRYLNLNSNNIEKLDSYCFWSMPDLNNLTLKDNPLISFNYRSFGGVAGIRSIHSTREYLCCVAPSSVIVCRPNPNQFSLSTCYNILAHDLLRVFIWVIGIISVVGNTVSIRWHSQKKSSKKLGIVEMLLINLSTADFIMGIYLIIIASANVYYANRYYEIFQEWLRSVPCLTASFCISLSSLMSTFVLFLITLDRYLHLVYPFQNYRLSTKTTILALVVLWLISIAFVGLPIIYSINQPSINRLYSSNSACLPGNFNNPYLLTWLLCYAGLTLIVWIFIAIMYAAILSTLANSRK
;
A
#
# COMPACT_ATOMS: atom_id res chain seq x y z
N MET A 1 -28.58 11.85 -17.74
CA MET A 1 -28.75 13.06 -16.91
C MET A 1 -27.48 13.32 -16.14
N ASP A 2 -26.37 13.34 -16.87
CA ASP A 2 -25.06 13.49 -16.25
C ASP A 2 -24.83 14.96 -15.87
N ARG A 3 -24.07 15.21 -14.80
CA ARG A 3 -23.65 16.56 -14.38
C ARG A 3 -24.75 17.52 -13.95
N ASN A 4 -25.79 17.03 -13.26
CA ASN A 4 -26.92 17.86 -12.80
C ASN A 4 -26.96 18.09 -11.29
N ASN A 5 -25.93 17.66 -10.54
CA ASN A 5 -25.86 17.80 -9.07
C ASN A 5 -27.14 17.34 -8.34
N MET A 6 -27.77 16.28 -8.84
CA MET A 6 -29.08 15.82 -8.34
C MET A 6 -29.04 15.38 -6.87
N GLY A 7 -27.92 14.83 -6.40
CA GLY A 7 -27.81 14.20 -5.09
C GLY A 7 -28.78 13.02 -4.92
N ASN A 8 -28.86 12.48 -3.69
CA ASN A 8 -29.65 11.28 -3.41
C ASN A 8 -31.16 11.50 -3.61
N GLN A 9 -31.72 12.62 -3.15
CA GLN A 9 -33.17 12.88 -3.27
C GLN A 9 -33.61 13.18 -4.71
N GLY A 10 -32.76 13.85 -5.49
CA GLY A 10 -33.06 14.20 -6.87
C GLY A 10 -33.19 12.97 -7.77
N TYR A 11 -32.27 12.00 -7.63
CA TYR A 11 -32.33 10.78 -8.46
C TYR A 11 -33.54 9.90 -8.10
N VAL A 12 -33.92 9.81 -6.81
CA VAL A 12 -35.11 9.03 -6.40
C VAL A 12 -36.37 9.65 -6.97
N THR A 13 -36.51 10.96 -6.83
CA THR A 13 -37.68 11.71 -7.34
C THR A 13 -37.81 11.52 -8.86
N LEU A 14 -36.70 11.65 -9.58
CA LEU A 14 -36.67 11.44 -11.02
C LEU A 14 -37.21 10.06 -11.42
N ILE A 15 -36.75 9.00 -10.74
CA ILE A 15 -37.09 7.63 -11.10
C ILE A 15 -38.55 7.35 -10.75
N THR A 16 -39.08 7.92 -9.65
CA THR A 16 -40.52 7.83 -9.36
C THR A 16 -41.40 8.50 -10.41
N LEU A 17 -40.91 9.56 -11.07
CA LEU A 17 -41.60 10.24 -12.16
C LEU A 17 -41.44 9.53 -13.51
N THR A 18 -40.48 8.60 -13.63
CA THR A 18 -40.15 7.92 -14.89
C THR A 18 -40.06 6.39 -14.72
N PRO A 19 -41.17 5.71 -14.33
CA PRO A 19 -41.15 4.30 -13.93
C PRO A 19 -40.87 3.30 -15.08
N ASN A 20 -40.80 3.77 -16.33
CA ASN A 20 -40.54 2.95 -17.51
C ASN A 20 -39.11 3.08 -18.06
N LEU A 21 -38.21 3.74 -17.33
CA LEU A 21 -36.84 3.96 -17.79
C LEU A 21 -36.06 2.63 -17.89
N ILE A 22 -35.34 2.45 -19.00
CA ILE A 22 -34.50 1.27 -19.25
C ILE A 22 -33.03 1.61 -19.03
N ASP A 23 -32.58 2.74 -19.58
CA ASP A 23 -31.20 3.19 -19.48
C ASP A 23 -31.12 4.45 -18.64
N LEU A 24 -30.37 4.39 -17.53
CA LEU A 24 -30.25 5.46 -16.55
C LEU A 24 -28.80 5.94 -16.46
N PHE A 25 -28.60 7.19 -16.87
CA PHE A 25 -27.31 7.88 -16.82
C PHE A 25 -27.31 8.92 -15.70
N LEU A 26 -26.53 8.65 -14.65
CA LEU A 26 -26.42 9.45 -13.43
C LEU A 26 -24.96 9.80 -13.10
N SER A 27 -24.07 9.86 -14.09
CA SER A 27 -22.67 10.20 -13.82
C SER A 27 -22.52 11.65 -13.35
N GLU A 28 -21.56 11.90 -12.47
CA GLU A 28 -21.25 13.24 -11.94
C GLU A 28 -22.46 13.94 -11.26
N ASN A 29 -23.20 13.23 -10.39
CA ASN A 29 -24.40 13.77 -9.73
C ASN A 29 -24.31 13.85 -8.19
N ASN A 30 -23.12 13.66 -7.62
CA ASN A 30 -22.89 13.73 -6.18
C ASN A 30 -23.76 12.73 -5.37
N ILE A 31 -24.02 11.56 -5.95
CA ILE A 31 -24.79 10.48 -5.31
C ILE A 31 -23.87 9.70 -4.36
N SER A 32 -24.33 9.43 -3.14
CA SER A 32 -23.57 8.66 -2.15
C SER A 32 -24.29 7.40 -1.69
N GLU A 33 -25.61 7.42 -1.67
CA GLU A 33 -26.45 6.31 -1.22
C GLU A 33 -27.25 5.77 -2.38
N ILE A 34 -26.93 4.54 -2.78
CA ILE A 34 -27.65 3.81 -3.84
C ILE A 34 -28.28 2.51 -3.32
N CYS A 35 -27.90 2.06 -2.12
CA CYS A 35 -28.38 0.82 -1.53
C CYS A 35 -29.60 1.11 -0.65
N PRO A 36 -30.75 0.50 -0.94
CA PRO A 36 -31.99 0.92 -0.33
C PRO A 36 -32.27 0.27 1.01
N LYS A 37 -32.37 1.13 2.02
CA LYS A 37 -33.59 1.14 2.85
C LYS A 37 -34.72 1.98 2.22
N PHE A 38 -34.44 2.77 1.17
CA PHE A 38 -35.33 3.80 0.61
C PHE A 38 -35.88 3.54 -0.82
N LEU A 39 -35.50 2.46 -1.51
CA LEU A 39 -35.86 2.20 -2.92
C LEU A 39 -36.79 0.99 -3.10
N SER A 40 -37.65 0.67 -2.12
CA SER A 40 -38.74 -0.32 -2.27
C SER A 40 -39.83 0.12 -3.27
N SER A 41 -39.45 0.87 -4.30
CA SER A 41 -40.31 1.36 -5.37
C SER A 41 -40.16 0.44 -6.57
N THR A 42 -41.31 -0.01 -7.11
CA THR A 42 -41.38 -0.74 -8.37
C THR A 42 -40.88 0.07 -9.57
N ALA A 43 -40.64 1.38 -9.40
CA ALA A 43 -40.13 2.27 -10.44
C ALA A 43 -38.73 1.88 -10.98
N PHE A 44 -37.97 1.09 -10.22
CA PHE A 44 -36.63 0.62 -10.62
C PHE A 44 -36.66 -0.69 -11.42
N SER A 45 -37.83 -1.32 -11.54
CA SER A 45 -37.96 -2.70 -12.03
C SER A 45 -37.51 -2.90 -13.48
N LYS A 46 -37.59 -1.87 -14.32
CA LYS A 46 -37.29 -1.95 -15.77
C LYS A 46 -35.88 -1.51 -16.15
N ILE A 47 -35.09 -1.01 -15.20
CA ILE A 47 -33.75 -0.49 -15.47
C ILE A 47 -32.83 -1.66 -15.85
N ARG A 48 -32.24 -1.58 -17.04
CA ARG A 48 -31.27 -2.55 -17.58
C ARG A 48 -29.85 -2.02 -17.62
N TYR A 49 -29.68 -0.71 -17.80
CA TYR A 49 -28.38 -0.06 -17.81
C TYR A 49 -28.34 1.04 -16.75
N LEU A 50 -27.33 1.01 -15.87
CA LEU A 50 -27.14 2.01 -14.83
C LEU A 50 -25.70 2.53 -14.86
N ASN A 51 -25.57 3.82 -15.17
CA ASN A 51 -24.31 4.55 -15.09
C ASN A 51 -24.28 5.48 -13.87
N LEU A 52 -23.38 5.16 -12.94
CA LEU A 52 -23.15 5.90 -11.69
C LEU A 52 -21.70 6.40 -11.60
N ASN A 53 -21.01 6.55 -12.72
CA ASN A 53 -19.60 6.97 -12.72
C ASN A 53 -19.39 8.33 -12.03
N SER A 54 -18.23 8.54 -11.42
CA SER A 54 -17.83 9.83 -10.84
C SER A 54 -18.84 10.37 -9.82
N ASN A 55 -19.28 9.50 -8.92
CA ASN A 55 -20.14 9.84 -7.79
C ASN A 55 -19.38 9.57 -6.47
N ASN A 56 -20.05 9.71 -5.34
CA ASN A 56 -19.48 9.56 -3.99
C ASN A 56 -19.94 8.26 -3.30
N ILE A 57 -20.08 7.18 -4.08
CA ILE A 57 -20.55 5.89 -3.57
C ILE A 57 -19.40 5.18 -2.85
N GLU A 58 -19.53 5.04 -1.53
CA GLU A 58 -18.52 4.38 -0.68
C GLU A 58 -18.83 2.92 -0.38
N LYS A 59 -20.10 2.51 -0.40
CA LYS A 59 -20.50 1.18 0.06
C LYS A 59 -21.56 0.56 -0.83
N LEU A 60 -21.45 -0.75 -1.04
CA LEU A 60 -22.51 -1.59 -1.58
C LEU A 60 -22.96 -2.55 -0.49
N ASP A 61 -24.06 -2.24 0.19
CA ASP A 61 -24.64 -3.14 1.20
C ASP A 61 -25.20 -4.41 0.57
N SER A 62 -25.49 -5.42 1.39
CA SER A 62 -26.11 -6.66 0.90
C SER A 62 -27.45 -6.36 0.24
N TYR A 63 -27.70 -6.97 -0.91
CA TYR A 63 -28.91 -6.78 -1.71
C TYR A 63 -29.13 -5.34 -2.20
N CYS A 64 -28.04 -4.56 -2.35
CA CYS A 64 -28.07 -3.16 -2.78
C CYS A 64 -28.92 -2.92 -4.04
N PHE A 65 -28.95 -3.88 -4.96
CA PHE A 65 -29.62 -3.75 -6.26
C PHE A 65 -30.90 -4.58 -6.38
N TRP A 66 -31.45 -5.12 -5.28
CA TRP A 66 -32.63 -6.00 -5.28
C TRP A 66 -33.85 -5.41 -6.00
N SER A 67 -34.02 -4.08 -5.96
CA SER A 67 -35.16 -3.39 -6.59
C SER A 67 -35.01 -3.22 -8.11
N MET A 68 -33.87 -3.64 -8.68
CA MET A 68 -33.55 -3.60 -10.11
C MET A 68 -33.30 -5.04 -10.64
N PRO A 69 -34.32 -5.92 -10.66
CA PRO A 69 -34.16 -7.32 -11.05
C PRO A 69 -33.69 -7.51 -12.50
N ASP A 70 -34.04 -6.58 -13.39
CA ASP A 70 -33.69 -6.61 -14.83
C ASP A 70 -32.33 -5.95 -15.15
N LEU A 71 -31.57 -5.52 -14.15
CA LEU A 71 -30.31 -4.82 -14.37
C LEU A 71 -29.28 -5.73 -15.04
N ASN A 72 -28.83 -5.35 -16.24
CA ASN A 72 -27.87 -6.08 -17.05
C ASN A 72 -26.47 -5.46 -16.98
N ASN A 73 -26.38 -4.12 -16.96
CA ASN A 73 -25.14 -3.38 -17.10
C ASN A 73 -25.01 -2.33 -16.01
N LEU A 74 -23.92 -2.38 -15.25
CA LEU A 74 -23.62 -1.45 -14.17
C LEU A 74 -22.22 -0.86 -14.35
N THR A 75 -22.10 0.46 -14.24
CA THR A 75 -20.79 1.14 -14.18
C THR A 75 -20.70 2.04 -12.95
N LEU A 76 -19.66 1.81 -12.16
CA LEU A 76 -19.31 2.42 -10.87
C LEU A 76 -17.87 2.94 -10.91
N LYS A 77 -17.40 3.40 -12.08
CA LYS A 77 -16.04 3.95 -12.22
C LYS A 77 -15.93 5.24 -11.41
N ASP A 78 -14.72 5.51 -10.94
CA ASP A 78 -14.36 6.76 -10.28
C ASP A 78 -15.26 7.10 -9.09
N ASN A 79 -15.65 6.07 -8.35
CA ASN A 79 -16.31 6.18 -7.05
C ASN A 79 -15.36 5.72 -5.94
N PRO A 80 -15.40 6.34 -4.74
CA PRO A 80 -14.57 5.97 -3.60
C PRO A 80 -15.06 4.67 -2.91
N LEU A 81 -15.37 3.62 -3.69
CA LEU A 81 -16.01 2.41 -3.18
C LEU A 81 -15.07 1.67 -2.21
N ILE A 82 -15.41 1.61 -0.93
CA ILE A 82 -14.58 1.03 0.14
C ILE A 82 -15.11 -0.34 0.56
N SER A 83 -16.43 -0.51 0.70
CA SER A 83 -17.02 -1.71 1.29
C SER A 83 -18.04 -2.34 0.36
N PHE A 84 -17.92 -3.64 0.18
CA PHE A 84 -18.88 -4.49 -0.51
C PHE A 84 -18.64 -5.92 -0.02
N ASN A 85 -19.58 -6.81 -0.28
CA ASN A 85 -19.51 -8.23 0.07
C ASN A 85 -20.11 -9.09 -1.03
N TYR A 86 -19.99 -10.41 -0.91
CA TYR A 86 -20.53 -11.38 -1.88
C TYR A 86 -22.07 -11.30 -2.04
N ARG A 87 -22.78 -10.68 -1.09
CA ARG A 87 -24.23 -10.45 -1.17
C ARG A 87 -24.59 -9.07 -1.74
N SER A 88 -23.63 -8.21 -2.05
CA SER A 88 -23.91 -6.86 -2.57
C SER A 88 -24.74 -6.87 -3.86
N PHE A 89 -24.58 -7.91 -4.68
CA PHE A 89 -25.34 -8.15 -5.91
C PHE A 89 -26.49 -9.14 -5.74
N GLY A 90 -26.86 -9.49 -4.51
CA GLY A 90 -27.99 -10.37 -4.24
C GLY A 90 -29.30 -9.81 -4.82
N GLY A 91 -30.09 -10.66 -5.46
CA GLY A 91 -31.38 -10.27 -6.07
C GLY A 91 -31.32 -9.83 -7.53
N VAL A 92 -30.12 -9.67 -8.11
CA VAL A 92 -29.97 -9.25 -9.51
C VAL A 92 -29.50 -10.42 -10.37
N ALA A 93 -30.44 -11.27 -10.78
CA ALA A 93 -30.13 -12.45 -11.60
C ALA A 93 -29.70 -12.10 -13.03
N GLY A 94 -30.11 -10.93 -13.54
CA GLY A 94 -29.87 -10.50 -14.92
C GLY A 94 -28.50 -9.88 -15.21
N ILE A 95 -27.69 -9.58 -14.19
CA ILE A 95 -26.48 -8.76 -14.38
C ILE A 95 -25.41 -9.50 -15.20
N ARG A 96 -24.97 -8.86 -16.29
CA ARG A 96 -24.02 -9.40 -17.27
C ARG A 96 -22.71 -8.61 -17.33
N SER A 97 -22.75 -7.31 -17.07
CA SER A 97 -21.57 -6.44 -17.21
C SER A 97 -21.41 -5.51 -16.00
N ILE A 98 -20.23 -5.55 -15.37
CA ILE A 98 -19.86 -4.67 -14.25
C ILE A 98 -18.55 -3.97 -14.58
N HIS A 99 -18.55 -2.64 -14.47
CA HIS A 99 -17.34 -1.84 -14.58
C HIS A 99 -17.14 -1.03 -13.30
N SER A 100 -15.93 -1.08 -12.74
CA SER A 100 -15.56 -0.29 -11.57
C SER A 100 -14.11 0.17 -11.69
N THR A 101 -13.67 1.02 -10.77
CA THR A 101 -12.24 1.27 -10.53
C THR A 101 -11.68 0.31 -9.47
N ARG A 102 -12.54 -0.40 -8.73
CA ARG A 102 -12.12 -1.37 -7.70
C ARG A 102 -11.95 -2.78 -8.25
N GLU A 103 -10.72 -3.27 -8.21
CA GLU A 103 -10.36 -4.62 -8.66
C GLU A 103 -11.11 -5.73 -7.91
N TYR A 104 -11.16 -5.65 -6.58
CA TYR A 104 -11.81 -6.68 -5.76
C TYR A 104 -13.34 -6.77 -5.94
N LEU A 105 -13.98 -5.77 -6.57
CA LEU A 105 -15.42 -5.84 -6.85
C LEU A 105 -15.75 -6.98 -7.81
N CYS A 106 -14.87 -7.26 -8.77
CA CYS A 106 -15.06 -8.37 -9.70
C CYS A 106 -14.91 -9.74 -9.06
N CYS A 107 -14.25 -9.84 -7.89
CA CYS A 107 -14.15 -11.08 -7.14
C CYS A 107 -15.45 -11.48 -6.44
N VAL A 108 -16.31 -10.51 -6.13
CA VAL A 108 -17.63 -10.73 -5.50
C VAL A 108 -18.77 -10.70 -6.51
N ALA A 109 -18.46 -10.52 -7.80
CA ALA A 109 -19.46 -10.49 -8.85
C ALA A 109 -20.13 -11.89 -8.99
N PRO A 110 -21.45 -11.96 -9.19
CA PRO A 110 -22.14 -13.23 -9.36
C PRO A 110 -21.72 -13.92 -10.66
N SER A 111 -21.87 -15.25 -10.72
CA SER A 111 -21.49 -16.07 -11.88
C SER A 111 -22.26 -15.75 -13.17
N SER A 112 -23.36 -15.00 -13.09
CA SER A 112 -24.10 -14.50 -14.27
C SER A 112 -23.33 -13.41 -15.04
N VAL A 113 -22.35 -12.75 -14.40
CA VAL A 113 -21.56 -11.67 -15.00
C VAL A 113 -20.56 -12.25 -15.98
N ILE A 114 -20.71 -11.87 -17.26
CA ILE A 114 -19.83 -12.28 -18.36
C ILE A 114 -18.63 -11.34 -18.45
N VAL A 115 -18.84 -10.04 -18.21
CA VAL A 115 -17.82 -9.00 -18.34
C VAL A 115 -17.69 -8.26 -17.02
N CYS A 116 -16.55 -8.42 -16.34
CA CYS A 116 -16.21 -7.59 -15.18
C CYS A 116 -14.83 -6.97 -15.33
N ARG A 117 -14.72 -5.65 -15.15
CA ARG A 117 -13.42 -4.94 -15.21
C ARG A 117 -13.28 -3.86 -14.13
N PRO A 118 -12.08 -3.73 -13.51
CA PRO A 118 -10.90 -4.60 -13.63
C PRO A 118 -11.02 -5.86 -12.76
N ASN A 119 -10.52 -7.00 -13.26
CA ASN A 119 -10.37 -8.22 -12.47
C ASN A 119 -8.89 -8.35 -12.08
N PRO A 120 -8.53 -8.56 -10.79
CA PRO A 120 -7.15 -8.81 -10.41
C PRO A 120 -6.65 -10.03 -11.18
N ASN A 121 -5.65 -9.81 -12.03
CA ASN A 121 -5.15 -10.83 -12.93
C ASN A 121 -3.93 -11.53 -12.29
N GLN A 122 -3.37 -12.53 -12.98
CA GLN A 122 -2.16 -13.19 -12.48
C GLN A 122 -0.94 -12.27 -12.48
N PHE A 123 -0.95 -11.16 -13.22
CA PHE A 123 0.16 -10.21 -13.28
C PHE A 123 0.11 -9.16 -12.16
N SER A 124 -1.03 -8.99 -11.48
CA SER A 124 -1.13 -8.16 -10.29
C SER A 124 -0.50 -8.85 -9.09
N LEU A 125 0.00 -8.06 -8.13
CA LEU A 125 0.66 -8.58 -6.92
C LEU A 125 -0.24 -9.55 -6.13
N SER A 126 -1.55 -9.34 -6.17
CA SER A 126 -2.58 -10.08 -5.45
C SER A 126 -3.66 -10.62 -6.39
N THR A 127 -4.38 -11.65 -5.93
CA THR A 127 -5.54 -12.24 -6.63
C THR A 127 -6.80 -12.11 -5.77
N CYS A 128 -7.95 -12.52 -6.29
CA CYS A 128 -9.17 -12.66 -5.48
C CYS A 128 -8.98 -13.62 -4.30
N TYR A 129 -8.20 -14.66 -4.48
CA TYR A 129 -8.11 -15.75 -3.51
C TYR A 129 -6.96 -15.58 -2.52
N ASN A 130 -5.89 -14.89 -2.91
CA ASN A 130 -4.65 -14.82 -2.14
C ASN A 130 -4.03 -13.42 -2.19
N ILE A 131 -3.36 -13.03 -1.09
CA ILE A 131 -2.61 -11.77 -0.97
C ILE A 131 -1.48 -11.71 -2.00
N LEU A 132 -0.79 -12.81 -2.24
CA LEU A 132 0.27 -12.92 -3.25
C LEU A 132 -0.21 -13.79 -4.41
N ALA A 133 -0.13 -13.27 -5.63
CA ALA A 133 -0.65 -13.95 -6.82
C ALA A 133 0.14 -15.19 -7.20
N HIS A 134 1.47 -15.09 -7.26
CA HIS A 134 2.34 -16.13 -7.79
C HIS A 134 2.86 -17.08 -6.71
N ASP A 135 2.84 -18.39 -7.00
CA ASP A 135 3.39 -19.41 -6.11
C ASP A 135 4.90 -19.24 -5.87
N LEU A 136 5.65 -18.87 -6.91
CA LEU A 136 7.07 -18.54 -6.77
C LEU A 136 7.29 -17.41 -5.77
N LEU A 137 6.50 -16.33 -5.86
CA LEU A 137 6.63 -15.19 -4.95
C LEU A 137 6.32 -15.58 -3.50
N ARG A 138 5.34 -16.48 -3.28
CA ARG A 138 5.00 -17.00 -1.95
C ARG A 138 6.16 -17.75 -1.32
N VAL A 139 6.85 -18.59 -2.09
CA VAL A 139 8.05 -19.32 -1.63
C VAL A 139 9.22 -18.35 -1.40
N PHE A 140 9.47 -17.44 -2.34
CA PHE A 140 10.55 -16.46 -2.24
C PHE A 140 10.45 -15.58 -1.00
N ILE A 141 9.26 -15.09 -0.66
CA ILE A 141 9.08 -14.22 0.51
C ILE A 141 9.40 -14.96 1.82
N TRP A 142 9.04 -16.25 1.95
CA TRP A 142 9.43 -17.05 3.11
C TRP A 142 10.95 -17.21 3.19
N VAL A 143 11.59 -17.60 2.08
CA VAL A 143 13.04 -17.81 2.02
C VAL A 143 13.80 -16.53 2.37
N ILE A 144 13.48 -15.42 1.69
CA ILE A 144 14.13 -14.14 1.93
C ILE A 144 13.84 -13.64 3.34
N GLY A 145 12.59 -13.75 3.82
CA GLY A 145 12.22 -13.33 5.17
C GLY A 145 13.03 -14.06 6.25
N ILE A 146 13.17 -15.39 6.16
CA ILE A 146 13.94 -16.19 7.11
C ILE A 146 15.43 -15.83 7.02
N ILE A 147 15.99 -15.74 5.81
CA ILE A 147 17.40 -15.36 5.61
C ILE A 147 17.66 -13.97 6.19
N SER A 148 16.79 -12.99 5.94
CA SER A 148 16.91 -11.63 6.47
C SER A 148 16.85 -11.60 8.00
N VAL A 149 15.96 -12.36 8.63
CA VAL A 149 15.87 -12.41 10.10
C VAL A 149 17.11 -13.10 10.69
N VAL A 150 17.45 -14.30 10.22
CA VAL A 150 18.56 -15.09 10.77
C VAL A 150 19.91 -14.44 10.48
N GLY A 151 20.17 -14.08 9.23
CA GLY A 151 21.44 -13.50 8.79
C GLY A 151 21.77 -12.19 9.51
N ASN A 152 20.79 -11.29 9.64
CA ASN A 152 21.00 -10.04 10.36
C ASN A 152 21.14 -10.25 11.86
N THR A 153 20.42 -11.22 12.45
CA THR A 153 20.61 -11.59 13.85
C THR A 153 22.02 -12.10 14.13
N VAL A 154 22.57 -12.95 13.24
CA VAL A 154 23.96 -13.42 13.34
C VAL A 154 24.94 -12.25 13.19
N SER A 155 24.74 -11.38 12.20
CA SER A 155 25.56 -10.19 11.98
C SER A 155 25.62 -9.28 13.21
N ILE A 156 24.46 -8.98 13.82
CA ILE A 156 24.38 -8.17 15.05
C ILE A 156 25.21 -8.82 16.16
N ARG A 157 25.07 -10.14 16.40
CA ARG A 157 25.84 -10.82 17.45
C ARG A 157 27.33 -10.82 17.17
N TRP A 158 27.72 -11.13 15.93
CA TRP A 158 29.11 -11.18 15.50
C TRP A 158 29.83 -9.85 15.72
N HIS A 159 29.24 -8.74 15.24
CA HIS A 159 29.81 -7.42 15.41
C HIS A 159 29.75 -6.90 16.85
N SER A 160 28.74 -7.30 17.64
CA SER A 160 28.64 -6.92 19.06
C SER A 160 29.66 -7.61 19.97
N GLN A 161 30.13 -8.81 19.60
CA GLN A 161 31.01 -9.64 20.44
C GLN A 161 32.51 -9.43 20.18
N LYS A 162 32.90 -8.59 19.22
CA LYS A 162 34.30 -8.36 18.86
C LYS A 162 35.04 -7.59 19.97
N LYS A 163 35.59 -8.35 20.93
CA LYS A 163 36.15 -7.89 22.22
C LYS A 163 37.64 -7.49 22.16
N SER A 164 38.28 -7.50 20.99
CA SER A 164 39.76 -7.46 20.88
C SER A 164 40.41 -6.06 20.80
N SER A 165 39.65 -4.97 20.82
CA SER A 165 40.19 -3.62 21.06
C SER A 165 39.17 -2.86 21.89
N LYS A 166 39.60 -2.07 22.88
CA LYS A 166 38.78 -1.52 23.98
C LYS A 166 37.62 -0.58 23.57
N LYS A 167 37.26 -0.49 22.28
CA LYS A 167 36.15 0.32 21.76
C LYS A 167 35.61 -0.30 20.46
N LEU A 168 34.28 -0.38 20.33
CA LEU A 168 33.62 -0.72 19.06
C LEU A 168 33.98 0.35 18.01
N GLY A 169 34.50 -0.07 16.86
CA GLY A 169 34.80 0.84 15.77
C GLY A 169 33.52 1.44 15.16
N ILE A 170 33.67 2.59 14.51
CA ILE A 170 32.54 3.32 13.89
C ILE A 170 31.87 2.45 12.83
N VAL A 171 32.66 1.76 12.00
CA VAL A 171 32.15 0.88 10.95
C VAL A 171 31.36 -0.28 11.52
N GLU A 172 31.86 -0.96 12.57
CA GLU A 172 31.10 -2.03 13.20
C GLU A 172 29.78 -1.54 13.81
N MET A 173 29.77 -0.35 14.42
CA MET A 173 28.53 0.26 14.91
C MET A 173 27.52 0.52 13.79
N LEU A 174 27.98 1.03 12.65
CA LEU A 174 27.14 1.28 11.48
C LEU A 174 26.63 -0.03 10.87
N LEU A 175 27.45 -1.08 10.80
CA LEU A 175 27.03 -2.41 10.33
C LEU A 175 25.97 -3.04 11.24
N ILE A 176 26.08 -2.88 12.57
CA ILE A 176 25.03 -3.33 13.51
C ILE A 176 23.71 -2.58 13.24
N ASN A 177 23.76 -1.27 12.99
CA ASN A 177 22.55 -0.48 12.68
C ASN A 177 21.94 -0.89 11.33
N LEU A 178 22.77 -1.16 10.31
CA LEU A 178 22.30 -1.66 9.02
C LEU A 178 21.60 -3.01 9.18
N SER A 179 22.23 -3.95 9.88
CA SER A 179 21.60 -5.25 10.17
C SER A 179 20.34 -5.12 11.03
N THR A 180 20.26 -4.15 11.94
CA THR A 180 19.04 -3.89 12.71
C THR A 180 17.91 -3.40 11.80
N ALA A 181 18.18 -2.51 10.85
CA ALA A 181 17.20 -2.06 9.88
C ALA A 181 16.76 -3.21 8.95
N ASP A 182 17.68 -4.02 8.44
CA ASP A 182 17.34 -5.13 7.54
C ASP A 182 16.64 -6.30 8.27
N PHE A 183 16.88 -6.48 9.57
CA PHE A 183 16.09 -7.37 10.41
C PHE A 183 14.61 -6.93 10.49
N ILE A 184 14.34 -5.62 10.58
CA ILE A 184 12.98 -5.08 10.56
C ILE A 184 12.30 -5.35 9.20
N MET A 185 13.01 -5.27 8.08
CA MET A 185 12.50 -5.73 6.78
C MET A 185 12.14 -7.22 6.80
N GLY A 186 12.99 -8.03 7.43
CA GLY A 186 12.72 -9.46 7.64
C GLY A 186 11.39 -9.69 8.38
N ILE A 187 11.12 -8.94 9.44
CA ILE A 187 9.83 -8.99 10.15
C ILE A 187 8.66 -8.65 9.22
N TYR A 188 8.78 -7.59 8.41
CA TYR A 188 7.76 -7.25 7.40
C TYR A 188 7.48 -8.43 6.46
N LEU A 189 8.52 -9.06 5.90
CA LEU A 189 8.35 -10.19 4.97
C LEU A 189 7.64 -11.37 5.64
N ILE A 190 8.00 -11.70 6.88
CA ILE A 190 7.34 -12.78 7.64
C ILE A 190 5.87 -12.46 7.94
N ILE A 191 5.54 -11.20 8.23
CA ILE A 191 4.13 -10.77 8.41
C ILE A 191 3.33 -11.04 7.12
N ILE A 192 3.83 -10.59 5.96
CA ILE A 192 3.14 -10.79 4.67
C ILE A 192 3.04 -12.29 4.33
N ALA A 193 4.10 -13.06 4.55
CA ALA A 193 4.12 -14.50 4.31
C ALA A 193 3.07 -15.24 5.15
N SER A 194 3.00 -14.91 6.45
CA SER A 194 2.06 -15.50 7.40
C SER A 194 0.62 -15.12 7.05
N ALA A 195 0.38 -13.85 6.73
CA ALA A 195 -0.92 -13.38 6.30
C ALA A 195 -1.38 -14.06 5.01
N ASN A 196 -0.49 -14.25 4.03
CA ASN A 196 -0.85 -14.94 2.79
C ASN A 196 -1.37 -16.35 3.05
N VAL A 197 -0.76 -17.10 3.99
CA VAL A 197 -1.24 -18.43 4.37
C VAL A 197 -2.57 -18.34 5.11
N TYR A 198 -2.72 -17.41 6.04
CA TYR A 198 -3.93 -17.26 6.85
C TYR A 198 -5.18 -16.90 6.01
N TYR A 199 -5.01 -16.00 5.04
CA TYR A 199 -6.09 -15.50 4.19
C TYR A 199 -6.27 -16.31 2.89
N ALA A 200 -5.52 -17.41 2.72
CA ALA A 200 -5.51 -18.19 1.49
C ALA A 200 -6.91 -18.68 1.10
N ASN A 201 -7.21 -18.62 -0.20
CA ASN A 201 -8.49 -19.02 -0.84
C ASN A 201 -9.74 -18.23 -0.43
N ARG A 202 -9.66 -17.31 0.52
CA ARG A 202 -10.80 -16.54 1.03
C ARG A 202 -10.56 -15.04 1.07
N TYR A 203 -9.47 -14.58 0.45
CA TYR A 203 -9.02 -13.20 0.59
C TYR A 203 -10.07 -12.17 0.17
N TYR A 204 -10.77 -12.35 -0.95
CA TYR A 204 -11.78 -11.42 -1.44
C TYR A 204 -12.96 -11.20 -0.47
N GLU A 205 -13.26 -12.16 0.41
CA GLU A 205 -14.35 -12.05 1.38
C GLU A 205 -13.96 -11.19 2.58
N ILE A 206 -12.69 -11.25 2.99
CA ILE A 206 -12.18 -10.68 4.24
C ILE A 206 -11.00 -9.72 4.04
N PHE A 207 -10.79 -9.22 2.82
CA PHE A 207 -9.65 -8.35 2.49
C PHE A 207 -9.63 -7.07 3.33
N GLN A 208 -10.80 -6.53 3.70
CA GLN A 208 -10.89 -5.35 4.55
C GLN A 208 -10.50 -5.65 6.01
N GLU A 209 -10.69 -6.88 6.50
CA GLU A 209 -10.20 -7.28 7.82
C GLU A 209 -8.67 -7.24 7.82
N TRP A 210 -8.03 -7.82 6.81
CA TRP A 210 -6.58 -7.76 6.64
C TRP A 210 -6.07 -6.32 6.56
N LEU A 211 -6.62 -5.51 5.65
CA LEU A 211 -6.16 -4.14 5.41
C LEU A 211 -6.45 -3.17 6.55
N ARG A 212 -7.30 -3.52 7.53
CA ARG A 212 -7.51 -2.71 8.76
C ARG A 212 -6.77 -3.28 9.97
N SER A 213 -6.23 -4.49 9.85
CA SER A 213 -5.60 -5.18 10.95
C SER A 213 -4.31 -4.51 11.41
N VAL A 214 -3.99 -4.67 12.70
CA VAL A 214 -2.72 -4.23 13.28
C VAL A 214 -1.50 -4.82 12.54
N PRO A 215 -1.47 -6.12 12.18
CA PRO A 215 -0.37 -6.68 11.39
C PRO A 215 -0.09 -5.94 10.07
N CYS A 216 -1.10 -5.50 9.32
CA CYS A 216 -0.88 -4.74 8.09
C CYS A 216 -0.34 -3.33 8.35
N LEU A 217 -0.82 -2.65 9.39
CA LEU A 217 -0.27 -1.36 9.84
C LEU A 217 1.19 -1.50 10.28
N THR A 218 1.50 -2.54 11.07
CA THR A 218 2.86 -2.88 11.49
C THR A 218 3.74 -3.22 10.31
N ALA A 219 3.25 -4.01 9.34
CA ALA A 219 3.98 -4.34 8.12
C ALA A 219 4.38 -3.07 7.36
N SER A 220 3.43 -2.16 7.14
CA SER A 220 3.66 -0.88 6.46
C SER A 220 4.69 0.00 7.21
N PHE A 221 4.61 0.05 8.54
CA PHE A 221 5.61 0.72 9.37
C PHE A 221 7.00 0.09 9.24
N CYS A 222 7.10 -1.24 9.36
CA CYS A 222 8.36 -1.98 9.30
C CYS A 222 9.08 -1.79 7.97
N ILE A 223 8.40 -1.95 6.84
CA ILE A 223 9.03 -1.78 5.52
C ILE A 223 9.55 -0.34 5.35
N SER A 224 8.72 0.67 5.63
CA SER A 224 9.11 2.07 5.46
C SER A 224 10.24 2.49 6.40
N LEU A 225 10.17 2.12 7.68
CA LEU A 225 11.23 2.42 8.65
C LEU A 225 12.54 1.75 8.28
N SER A 226 12.49 0.46 7.92
CA SER A 226 13.66 -0.31 7.51
C SER A 226 14.35 0.31 6.31
N SER A 227 13.63 0.55 5.21
CA SER A 227 14.26 1.10 4.00
C SER A 227 14.80 2.52 4.18
N LEU A 228 14.11 3.36 4.96
CA LEU A 228 14.59 4.72 5.24
C LEU A 228 15.87 4.67 6.09
N MET A 229 15.88 3.86 7.14
CA MET A 229 17.04 3.78 8.02
C MET A 229 18.23 3.09 7.35
N SER A 230 18.03 2.01 6.57
CA SER A 230 19.10 1.38 5.79
C SER A 230 19.73 2.40 4.82
N THR A 231 18.93 3.26 4.19
CA THR A 231 19.45 4.32 3.29
C THR A 231 20.34 5.33 4.04
N PHE A 232 19.92 5.79 5.22
CA PHE A 232 20.74 6.69 6.03
C PHE A 232 22.00 6.04 6.59
N VAL A 233 21.92 4.78 7.02
CA VAL A 233 23.11 4.05 7.50
C VAL A 233 24.09 3.82 6.37
N LEU A 234 23.63 3.43 5.17
CA LEU A 234 24.48 3.31 3.99
C LEU A 234 25.16 4.63 3.64
N PHE A 235 24.44 5.75 3.73
CA PHE A 235 25.06 7.07 3.57
C PHE A 235 26.17 7.32 4.59
N LEU A 236 25.96 7.03 5.88
CA LEU A 236 26.99 7.20 6.91
C LEU A 236 28.20 6.28 6.69
N ILE A 237 27.97 5.04 6.23
CA ILE A 237 29.06 4.11 5.86
C ILE A 237 29.86 4.69 4.69
N THR A 238 29.18 5.19 3.65
CA THR A 238 29.86 5.78 2.50
C THR A 238 30.60 7.07 2.87
N LEU A 239 30.01 7.92 3.73
CA LEU A 239 30.65 9.14 4.22
C LEU A 239 31.93 8.83 5.01
N ASP A 240 31.87 7.86 5.92
CA ASP A 240 33.04 7.41 6.67
C ASP A 240 34.17 6.97 5.72
N ARG A 241 33.84 6.10 4.75
CA ARG A 241 34.82 5.63 3.75
C ARG A 241 35.35 6.75 2.87
N TYR A 242 34.50 7.67 2.44
CA TYR A 242 34.86 8.81 1.61
C TYR A 242 35.90 9.69 2.31
N LEU A 243 35.65 10.06 3.56
CA LEU A 243 36.58 10.86 4.36
C LEU A 243 37.94 10.15 4.55
N HIS A 244 37.93 8.82 4.73
CA HIS A 244 39.16 8.05 4.93
C HIS A 244 40.00 7.88 3.67
N LEU A 245 39.37 7.65 2.52
CA LEU A 245 40.06 7.28 1.28
C LEU A 245 40.39 8.49 0.41
N VAL A 246 39.53 9.51 0.38
CA VAL A 246 39.74 10.71 -0.45
C VAL A 246 40.59 11.76 0.27
N TYR A 247 40.48 11.85 1.60
CA TYR A 247 41.22 12.83 2.42
C TYR A 247 42.13 12.17 3.47
N PRO A 248 43.12 11.35 3.07
CA PRO A 248 43.91 10.54 4.00
C PRO A 248 44.73 11.37 5.01
N PHE A 249 45.25 12.54 4.60
CA PHE A 249 46.10 13.40 5.43
C PHE A 249 45.36 14.55 6.14
N GLN A 250 44.05 14.66 5.93
CA GLN A 250 43.25 15.65 6.64
C GLN A 250 42.59 15.05 7.88
N ASN A 251 42.33 15.90 8.88
CA ASN A 251 41.73 15.51 10.15
C ASN A 251 40.19 15.45 10.10
N TYR A 252 39.60 15.39 8.91
CA TYR A 252 38.15 15.21 8.75
C TYR A 252 37.81 13.74 9.01
N ARG A 253 37.30 13.44 10.21
CA ARG A 253 36.89 12.09 10.61
C ARG A 253 35.57 12.14 11.35
N LEU A 254 34.73 11.14 11.14
CA LEU A 254 33.57 10.93 11.99
C LEU A 254 34.06 10.54 13.39
N SER A 255 33.51 11.18 14.41
CA SER A 255 33.75 10.81 15.80
C SER A 255 32.66 9.89 16.28
N THR A 256 33.00 8.90 17.12
CA THR A 256 32.02 7.98 17.71
C THR A 256 30.85 8.71 18.38
N LYS A 257 31.12 9.83 19.07
CA LYS A 257 30.07 10.63 19.73
C LYS A 257 29.11 11.24 18.71
N THR A 258 29.65 11.81 17.64
CA THR A 258 28.86 12.40 16.54
C THR A 258 28.05 11.34 15.82
N THR A 259 28.62 10.16 15.56
CA THR A 259 27.90 9.06 14.90
C THR A 259 26.77 8.52 15.77
N ILE A 260 26.98 8.34 17.09
CA ILE A 260 25.92 7.93 18.02
C ILE A 260 24.78 8.96 18.01
N LEU A 261 25.12 10.24 18.16
CA LEU A 261 24.12 11.31 18.14
C LEU A 261 23.34 11.33 16.83
N ALA A 262 24.03 11.23 15.68
CA ALA A 262 23.41 11.18 14.37
C ALA A 262 22.45 9.99 14.23
N LEU A 263 22.86 8.78 14.64
CA LEU A 263 22.02 7.59 14.57
C LEU A 263 20.77 7.72 15.45
N VAL A 264 20.91 8.19 16.69
CA VAL A 264 19.75 8.41 17.60
C VAL A 264 18.77 9.40 16.98
N VAL A 265 19.27 10.54 16.46
CA VAL A 265 18.43 11.54 15.81
C VAL A 265 17.74 10.97 14.56
N LEU A 266 18.47 10.25 13.70
CA LEU A 266 17.93 9.65 12.49
C LEU A 266 16.87 8.59 12.80
N TRP A 267 17.07 7.75 13.82
CA TRP A 267 16.06 6.79 14.27
C TRP A 267 14.79 7.50 14.76
N LEU A 268 14.92 8.50 15.64
CA LEU A 268 13.78 9.24 16.18
C LEU A 268 12.99 9.96 15.08
N ILE A 269 13.68 10.65 14.16
CA ILE A 269 13.05 11.34 13.04
C ILE A 269 12.39 10.33 12.10
N SER A 270 13.04 9.20 11.78
CA SER A 270 12.47 8.19 10.89
C SER A 270 11.24 7.53 11.50
N ILE A 271 11.28 7.19 12.79
CA ILE A 271 10.14 6.61 13.52
C ILE A 271 8.97 7.61 13.54
N ALA A 272 9.23 8.89 13.82
CA ALA A 272 8.19 9.91 13.78
C ALA A 272 7.62 10.11 12.38
N PHE A 273 8.49 10.28 11.38
CA PHE A 273 8.11 10.53 9.99
C PHE A 273 7.30 9.37 9.39
N VAL A 274 7.67 8.12 9.66
CA VAL A 274 6.93 6.93 9.20
C VAL A 274 5.71 6.66 10.09
N GLY A 275 5.82 6.89 11.40
CA GLY A 275 4.76 6.61 12.35
C GLY A 275 3.52 7.49 12.19
N LEU A 276 3.69 8.78 11.88
CA LEU A 276 2.57 9.73 11.73
C LEU A 276 1.51 9.29 10.71
N PRO A 277 1.82 8.97 9.44
CA PRO A 277 0.82 8.50 8.49
C PRO A 277 0.24 7.12 8.85
N ILE A 278 1.00 6.28 9.58
CA ILE A 278 0.49 4.99 10.08
C ILE A 278 -0.55 5.20 11.17
N ILE A 279 -0.30 6.11 12.13
CA ILE A 279 -1.27 6.50 13.15
C ILE A 279 -2.51 7.10 12.50
N TYR A 280 -2.33 7.98 11.51
CA TYR A 280 -3.44 8.54 10.73
C TYR A 280 -4.26 7.44 10.05
N SER A 281 -3.64 6.32 9.65
CA SER A 281 -4.30 5.22 8.93
C SER A 281 -5.13 4.28 9.83
N ILE A 282 -5.04 4.39 11.16
CA ILE A 282 -5.72 3.48 12.11
C ILE A 282 -7.24 3.60 11.94
N ASN A 283 -7.90 2.45 11.70
CA ASN A 283 -9.36 2.35 11.53
C ASN A 283 -9.95 3.24 10.41
N GLN A 284 -9.12 3.74 9.49
CA GLN A 284 -9.57 4.59 8.40
C GLN A 284 -10.09 3.80 7.19
N PRO A 285 -10.95 4.41 6.35
CA PRO A 285 -11.26 3.90 5.02
C PRO A 285 -10.03 3.93 4.10
N SER A 286 -10.05 3.18 2.99
CA SER A 286 -8.88 3.05 2.11
C SER A 286 -8.33 4.39 1.60
N ILE A 287 -9.19 5.38 1.36
CA ILE A 287 -8.77 6.72 0.89
C ILE A 287 -7.86 7.43 1.90
N ASN A 288 -7.96 7.12 3.20
CA ASN A 288 -7.19 7.74 4.27
C ASN A 288 -6.14 6.80 4.88
N ARG A 289 -5.84 5.67 4.23
CA ARG A 289 -4.75 4.77 4.65
C ARG A 289 -3.52 4.94 3.79
N LEU A 290 -2.32 4.90 4.38
CA LEU A 290 -1.05 5.08 3.69
C LEU A 290 -0.85 4.10 2.50
N TYR A 291 -1.24 2.84 2.71
CA TYR A 291 -1.17 1.78 1.70
C TYR A 291 -2.47 1.61 0.89
N SER A 292 -3.47 2.46 1.11
CA SER A 292 -4.78 2.42 0.43
C SER A 292 -5.45 1.03 0.44
N SER A 293 -5.42 0.33 -0.69
CA SER A 293 -5.92 -1.03 -0.92
C SER A 293 -4.83 -2.01 -1.36
N ASN A 294 -3.55 -1.66 -1.16
CA ASN A 294 -2.43 -2.55 -1.48
C ASN A 294 -2.37 -3.70 -0.47
N SER A 295 -2.59 -4.92 -0.97
CA SER A 295 -2.62 -6.16 -0.19
C SER A 295 -1.32 -6.49 0.54
N ALA A 296 -0.17 -5.97 0.04
CA ALA A 296 1.14 -6.11 0.68
C ALA A 296 1.47 -4.96 1.66
N CYS A 297 0.51 -4.08 1.96
CA CYS A 297 0.65 -2.97 2.92
C CYS A 297 1.77 -1.98 2.56
N LEU A 298 2.18 -1.93 1.29
CA LEU A 298 3.15 -0.97 0.78
C LEU A 298 2.51 0.43 0.68
N PRO A 299 3.20 1.50 1.13
CA PRO A 299 2.74 2.87 0.92
C PRO A 299 2.50 3.16 -0.56
N GLY A 300 1.35 3.74 -0.88
CA GLY A 300 0.96 3.92 -2.28
C GLY A 300 -0.38 4.61 -2.48
N ASN A 301 -0.76 5.50 -1.56
CA ASN A 301 -2.01 6.24 -1.68
C ASN A 301 -1.79 7.54 -2.48
N PHE A 302 -2.21 7.51 -3.75
CA PHE A 302 -2.12 8.66 -4.66
C PHE A 302 -3.37 9.55 -4.66
N ASN A 303 -4.46 9.09 -4.04
CA ASN A 303 -5.76 9.77 -4.10
C ASN A 303 -5.89 10.82 -2.98
N ASN A 304 -5.22 10.62 -1.84
CA ASN A 304 -5.21 11.57 -0.75
C ASN A 304 -3.98 12.49 -0.86
N PRO A 305 -4.16 13.81 -0.98
CA PRO A 305 -3.06 14.74 -1.24
C PRO A 305 -2.03 14.77 -0.10
N TYR A 306 -2.46 14.63 1.17
CA TYR A 306 -1.54 14.60 2.32
C TYR A 306 -0.62 13.36 2.26
N LEU A 307 -1.19 12.19 1.97
CA LEU A 307 -0.43 10.93 1.87
C LEU A 307 0.45 10.90 0.62
N LEU A 308 -0.01 11.50 -0.48
CA LEU A 308 0.78 11.68 -1.70
C LEU A 308 1.98 12.59 -1.44
N THR A 309 1.79 13.74 -0.77
CA THR A 309 2.90 14.62 -0.39
C THR A 309 3.90 13.88 0.50
N TRP A 310 3.44 13.11 1.50
CA TRP A 310 4.33 12.28 2.31
C TRP A 310 5.12 11.29 1.46
N LEU A 311 4.47 10.59 0.52
CA LEU A 311 5.11 9.62 -0.37
C LEU A 311 6.17 10.28 -1.27
N LEU A 312 5.88 11.47 -1.80
CA LEU A 312 6.82 12.25 -2.60
C LEU A 312 8.01 12.75 -1.76
N CYS A 313 7.77 13.20 -0.53
CA CYS A 313 8.84 13.57 0.40
C CYS A 313 9.71 12.36 0.75
N TYR A 314 9.10 11.21 1.04
CA TYR A 314 9.79 9.96 1.32
C TYR A 314 10.68 9.53 0.14
N ALA A 315 10.11 9.45 -1.06
CA ALA A 315 10.82 9.07 -2.28
C ALA A 315 11.92 10.08 -2.64
N GLY A 316 11.61 11.38 -2.59
CA GLY A 316 12.56 12.46 -2.87
C GLY A 316 13.75 12.46 -1.91
N LEU A 317 13.51 12.30 -0.61
CA LEU A 317 14.57 12.21 0.40
C LEU A 317 15.48 11.01 0.13
N THR A 318 14.92 9.83 -0.12
CA THR A 318 15.74 8.64 -0.43
C THR A 318 16.55 8.82 -1.72
N LEU A 319 15.95 9.38 -2.77
CA LEU A 319 16.63 9.63 -4.05
C LEU A 319 17.80 10.59 -3.89
N ILE A 320 17.62 11.69 -3.14
CA ILE A 320 18.68 12.67 -2.87
C ILE A 320 19.85 11.99 -2.14
N VAL A 321 19.56 11.17 -1.13
CA VAL A 321 20.61 10.42 -0.40
C VAL A 321 21.36 9.46 -1.33
N TRP A 322 20.64 8.75 -2.21
CA TRP A 322 21.26 7.87 -3.21
C TRP A 322 22.16 8.62 -4.19
N ILE A 323 21.79 9.83 -4.61
CA ILE A 323 22.63 10.68 -5.46
C ILE A 323 23.93 11.04 -4.74
N PHE A 324 23.87 11.47 -3.46
CA PHE A 324 25.08 11.75 -2.68
C PHE A 324 25.96 10.52 -2.50
N ILE A 325 25.36 9.35 -2.22
CA ILE A 325 26.08 8.08 -2.14
C ILE A 325 26.81 7.80 -3.46
N ALA A 326 26.14 7.96 -4.61
CA ALA A 326 26.74 7.72 -5.92
C ALA A 326 27.91 8.67 -6.21
N ILE A 327 27.76 9.97 -5.92
CA ILE A 327 28.83 10.97 -6.08
C ILE A 327 30.04 10.62 -5.20
N MET A 328 29.83 10.28 -3.93
CA MET A 328 30.90 9.88 -3.02
C MET A 328 31.61 8.61 -3.50
N TYR A 329 30.88 7.60 -3.98
CA TYR A 329 31.48 6.39 -4.52
C TYR A 329 32.29 6.65 -5.80
N ALA A 330 31.80 7.50 -6.72
CA ALA A 330 32.54 7.88 -7.91
C ALA A 330 33.86 8.57 -7.55
N ALA A 331 33.84 9.48 -6.56
CA ALA A 331 35.05 10.12 -6.07
C ALA A 331 36.03 9.13 -5.44
N ILE A 332 35.56 8.21 -4.58
CA ILE A 332 36.40 7.14 -3.99
C ILE A 332 37.08 6.32 -5.09
N LEU A 333 36.32 5.89 -6.11
CA LEU A 333 36.85 5.08 -7.21
C LEU A 333 37.88 5.85 -8.04
N SER A 334 37.63 7.13 -8.31
CA SER A 334 38.57 8.00 -9.04
C SER A 334 39.89 8.16 -8.28
N THR A 335 39.83 8.43 -6.97
CA THR A 335 41.04 8.55 -6.13
C THR A 335 41.83 7.23 -6.11
N LEU A 336 41.16 6.10 -5.96
CA LEU A 336 41.81 4.77 -5.98
C LEU A 336 42.42 4.42 -7.34
N ALA A 337 41.81 4.86 -8.44
CA ALA A 337 42.34 4.66 -9.78
C ALA A 337 43.59 5.51 -10.03
N ASN A 338 43.59 6.75 -9.54
CA ASN A 338 44.74 7.66 -9.65
C ASN A 338 45.91 7.22 -8.77
N SER A 339 45.66 6.64 -7.59
CA SER A 339 46.73 6.14 -6.71
C SER A 339 47.40 4.84 -7.20
N ARG A 340 46.83 4.18 -8.21
CA ARG A 340 47.40 2.96 -8.83
C ARG A 340 48.30 3.26 -10.02
N LYS A 341 48.22 4.47 -10.57
CA LYS A 341 49.16 4.98 -11.57
C LYS A 341 50.37 5.57 -10.84
#